data_AF-A0A068RPU2-F1
#
_entry.id   AF-A0A068RPU2-F1
#
_cell.length_a   1.000
_cell.length_b   1.000
_cell.length_c   1.000
_cell.angle_alpha   90.00
_cell.angle_beta   90.00
_cell.angle_gamma   90.00
#
_symmetry.space_group_name_H-M   'P 1'
#
loop_
_entity.id
_entity.type
_entity.pdbx_description
1 polymer ?
#
loop_
_entity_poly.entity_id
_entity_poly.type
_entity_poly.pdbx_seq_one_letter_code
_entity_poly.pdbx_strand_id
1 'polypeptide(L)'
;MARYYEWAKDLLWKALKAKIWRGSFIKPLHGLNIVVTALVNDTVGTLVAHAYSHPGACIGFIYGTGVNASYPEKISRIGKLHVENSSISSNLSEQHAEQEEQQQNDAIMLVNTEIDLFGNESYLPLTPFDKALDQQHSQPNFQAYEKMMSGAYLGELARLVIVSLTIEHKALFGGHLPSLWKEPWTLTTTWMSEMESMQDNEQRLTKFNEWIAAETSDNPTIATSEDMEQLMQVCTMISTRAATLASAAMAAIIEQQGLLVNEEGDNISDPIIIGVNGSTFEKYPQMQQRIYSKLRSWFGDQVAARIQLDLAKDGSSIGGALIAMLYHPSMQSPKIDNQDHAYASCFPPRVIRRLSKMSFLQRPFFKKLVFRNKSNNAITKKEKSA
;
A
#
# COMPACT_ATOMS: atom_id res chain seq x y z
N MET A 1 9.47 15.53 -17.68
CA MET A 1 10.53 14.55 -17.32
C MET A 1 10.06 13.76 -16.10
N ALA A 2 9.54 12.55 -16.28
CA ALA A 2 9.18 11.69 -15.15
C ALA A 2 10.48 11.19 -14.49
N ARG A 3 10.80 11.68 -13.29
CA ARG A 3 11.84 11.08 -12.44
C ARG A 3 11.28 9.73 -11.96
N TYR A 4 11.70 8.65 -12.59
CA TYR A 4 11.41 7.30 -12.11
C TYR A 4 12.29 7.01 -10.90
N TYR A 5 11.68 6.64 -9.77
CA TYR A 5 12.37 6.33 -8.51
C TYR A 5 13.37 5.18 -8.65
N GLU A 6 14.45 5.25 -7.88
CA GLU A 6 15.61 4.37 -8.00
C GLU A 6 15.58 3.15 -7.05
N TRP A 7 14.73 3.18 -6.00
CA TRP A 7 14.69 2.17 -4.92
C TRP A 7 13.32 2.08 -4.23
N ALA A 8 12.97 0.86 -3.78
CA ALA A 8 11.98 0.60 -2.73
C ALA A 8 12.41 -0.67 -1.97
N LYS A 9 12.37 -0.66 -0.62
CA LYS A 9 12.70 -1.82 0.23
C LYS A 9 14.06 -2.47 -0.09
N ASP A 10 15.11 -1.65 -0.17
CA ASP A 10 16.50 -2.09 -0.45
C ASP A 10 16.73 -2.82 -1.79
N LEU A 11 15.83 -2.64 -2.78
CA LEU A 11 15.98 -3.20 -4.12
C LEU A 11 16.15 -2.10 -5.20
N LEU A 12 17.20 -2.24 -5.99
CA LEU A 12 17.61 -1.31 -7.05
C LEU A 12 16.69 -1.44 -8.28
N TRP A 13 15.74 -0.52 -8.43
CA TRP A 13 14.67 -0.57 -9.44
C TRP A 13 15.18 -0.54 -10.89
N LYS A 14 16.30 0.15 -11.15
CA LYS A 14 16.92 0.22 -12.49
C LYS A 14 17.34 -1.16 -13.03
N ALA A 15 17.83 -2.04 -12.15
CA ALA A 15 18.22 -3.40 -12.55
C ALA A 15 16.99 -4.29 -12.82
N LEU A 16 15.92 -4.11 -12.04
CA LEU A 16 14.68 -4.87 -12.17
C LEU A 16 13.93 -4.50 -13.46
N LYS A 17 13.80 -3.20 -13.77
CA LYS A 17 13.14 -2.72 -14.99
C LYS A 17 13.82 -3.23 -16.25
N ALA A 18 15.15 -3.17 -16.32
CA ALA A 18 15.91 -3.68 -17.45
C ALA A 18 15.78 -5.22 -17.59
N LYS A 19 15.73 -5.97 -16.48
CA LYS A 19 15.57 -7.43 -16.51
C LYS A 19 14.15 -7.88 -16.83
N ILE A 20 13.12 -7.19 -16.34
CA ILE A 20 11.71 -7.44 -16.66
C ILE A 20 11.46 -7.11 -18.14
N TRP A 21 11.85 -5.92 -18.60
CA TRP A 21 11.58 -5.46 -19.96
C TRP A 21 12.45 -6.11 -21.04
N ARG A 22 13.65 -6.62 -20.71
CA ARG A 22 14.50 -7.40 -21.65
C ARG A 22 14.22 -8.91 -21.59
N GLY A 23 13.14 -9.34 -20.94
CA GLY A 23 12.80 -10.77 -20.82
C GLY A 23 13.83 -11.61 -20.05
N SER A 24 14.73 -10.98 -19.30
CA SER A 24 15.72 -11.71 -18.49
C SER A 24 15.08 -12.39 -17.27
N PHE A 25 13.90 -11.93 -16.83
CA PHE A 25 13.01 -12.64 -15.91
C PHE A 25 12.26 -13.81 -16.57
N ILE A 26 12.17 -13.82 -17.89
CA ILE A 26 11.50 -14.86 -18.69
C ILE A 26 12.48 -15.97 -19.08
N LYS A 27 13.78 -15.69 -19.14
CA LYS A 27 14.82 -16.71 -19.38
C LYS A 27 14.75 -17.92 -18.44
N PRO A 28 14.54 -17.77 -17.12
CA PRO A 28 14.31 -18.92 -16.22
C PRO A 28 12.96 -19.62 -16.43
N LEU A 29 12.00 -18.98 -17.11
CA LEU A 29 10.69 -19.55 -17.45
C LEU A 29 10.70 -20.29 -18.79
N HIS A 30 11.84 -20.34 -19.49
CA HIS A 30 11.98 -21.12 -20.72
C HIS A 30 11.68 -22.60 -20.46
N GLY A 31 10.71 -23.15 -21.20
CA GLY A 31 10.22 -24.53 -21.02
C GLY A 31 8.94 -24.65 -20.19
N LEU A 32 8.48 -23.57 -19.56
CA LEU A 32 7.18 -23.52 -18.88
C LEU A 32 6.15 -22.81 -19.77
N ASN A 33 4.93 -23.35 -19.81
CA ASN A 33 3.81 -22.73 -20.54
C ASN A 33 3.21 -21.57 -19.72
N ILE A 34 3.97 -20.47 -19.58
CA ILE A 34 3.60 -19.30 -18.79
C ILE A 34 3.63 -18.05 -19.67
N VAL A 35 2.55 -17.28 -19.66
CA VAL A 35 2.45 -15.97 -20.32
C VAL A 35 2.26 -14.91 -19.23
N VAL A 36 3.19 -13.96 -19.14
CA VAL A 36 3.08 -12.82 -18.21
C VAL A 36 2.20 -11.75 -18.87
N THR A 37 0.97 -11.59 -18.39
CA THR A 37 -0.02 -10.65 -18.97
C THR A 37 -0.14 -9.32 -18.24
N ALA A 38 0.23 -9.27 -16.95
CA ALA A 38 0.14 -8.07 -16.13
C ALA A 38 1.29 -7.99 -15.11
N LEU A 39 1.70 -6.77 -14.79
CA LEU A 39 2.56 -6.44 -13.66
C LEU A 39 1.79 -5.47 -12.77
N VAL A 40 1.64 -5.80 -11.49
CA VAL A 40 0.76 -5.07 -10.58
C VAL A 40 1.46 -4.78 -9.25
N ASN A 41 1.11 -3.65 -8.64
CA ASN A 41 1.50 -3.34 -7.27
C ASN A 41 0.60 -4.14 -6.29
N ASP A 42 1.15 -4.49 -5.12
CA ASP A 42 0.50 -5.29 -4.09
C ASP A 42 -0.76 -4.64 -3.49
N THR A 43 -0.80 -3.30 -3.37
CA THR A 43 -2.01 -2.56 -2.95
C THR A 43 -3.13 -2.73 -3.97
N VAL A 44 -2.83 -2.58 -5.27
CA VAL A 44 -3.80 -2.74 -6.36
C VAL A 44 -4.32 -4.18 -6.41
N GLY A 45 -3.42 -5.15 -6.24
CA GLY A 45 -3.81 -6.56 -6.08
C GLY A 45 -4.77 -6.73 -4.90
N THR A 46 -4.44 -6.14 -3.74
CA THR A 46 -5.27 -6.19 -2.53
C THR A 46 -6.65 -5.59 -2.77
N LEU A 47 -6.76 -4.42 -3.41
CA LEU A 47 -8.03 -3.82 -3.78
C LEU A 47 -8.85 -4.73 -4.68
N VAL A 48 -8.26 -5.27 -5.75
CA VAL A 48 -8.99 -6.11 -6.72
C VAL A 48 -9.44 -7.43 -6.10
N ALA A 49 -8.57 -8.10 -5.34
CA ALA A 49 -8.93 -9.33 -4.65
C ALA A 49 -10.07 -9.11 -3.66
N HIS A 50 -10.02 -8.00 -2.92
CA HIS A 50 -11.04 -7.68 -1.94
C HIS A 50 -12.37 -7.30 -2.60
N ALA A 51 -12.33 -6.47 -3.66
CA ALA A 51 -13.51 -6.08 -4.44
C ALA A 51 -14.19 -7.26 -5.15
N TYR A 52 -13.46 -8.32 -5.48
CA TYR A 52 -14.02 -9.54 -6.03
C TYR A 52 -14.90 -10.30 -5.02
N SER A 53 -14.57 -10.21 -3.73
CA SER A 53 -15.33 -10.85 -2.65
C SER A 53 -16.39 -9.92 -2.06
N HIS A 54 -16.09 -8.62 -2.01
CA HIS A 54 -16.95 -7.55 -1.49
C HIS A 54 -17.15 -6.49 -2.57
N PRO A 55 -18.17 -6.65 -3.45
CA PRO A 55 -18.50 -5.66 -4.46
C PRO A 55 -18.80 -4.32 -3.77
N GLY A 56 -17.96 -3.31 -4.02
CA GLY A 56 -17.99 -2.02 -3.31
C GLY A 56 -16.72 -1.68 -2.55
N ALA A 57 -15.74 -2.59 -2.46
CA ALA A 57 -14.41 -2.25 -1.96
C ALA A 57 -13.82 -1.05 -2.72
N CYS A 58 -13.49 -0.01 -1.96
CA CYS A 58 -13.10 1.30 -2.48
C CYS A 58 -11.66 1.66 -2.12
N ILE A 59 -11.02 0.92 -1.21
CA ILE A 59 -9.62 1.13 -0.84
C ILE A 59 -8.95 -0.23 -0.64
N GLY A 60 -7.77 -0.41 -1.26
CA GLY A 60 -6.82 -1.46 -0.89
C GLY A 60 -5.66 -0.83 -0.14
N PHE A 61 -5.44 -1.23 1.11
CA PHE A 61 -4.42 -0.65 1.98
C PHE A 61 -3.42 -1.72 2.43
N ILE A 62 -2.13 -1.43 2.32
CA ILE A 62 -1.08 -2.25 2.91
C ILE A 62 -0.62 -1.57 4.20
N TYR A 63 -0.67 -2.28 5.32
CA TYR A 63 -0.15 -1.83 6.60
C TYR A 63 0.61 -2.95 7.33
N GLY A 64 1.91 -3.03 7.03
CA GLY A 64 2.82 -4.03 7.58
C GLY A 64 4.20 -3.41 7.80
N THR A 65 5.24 -4.11 7.32
CA THR A 65 6.61 -3.58 7.24
C THR A 65 6.67 -2.26 6.47
N GLY A 66 5.86 -2.12 5.43
CA GLY A 66 5.65 -0.86 4.73
C GLY A 66 4.19 -0.44 4.73
N VAL A 67 3.92 0.72 4.15
CA VAL A 67 2.58 1.29 4.02
C VAL A 67 2.34 1.71 2.57
N ASN A 68 1.23 1.32 1.98
CA ASN A 68 0.80 1.93 0.72
C ASN A 68 -0.73 1.82 0.58
N ALA A 69 -1.33 2.54 -0.36
CA ALA A 69 -2.75 2.47 -0.65
C ALA A 69 -3.05 2.51 -2.16
N SER A 70 -4.21 1.98 -2.51
CA SER A 70 -4.77 2.11 -3.84
C SER A 70 -6.27 2.32 -3.79
N TYR A 71 -6.81 2.99 -4.80
CA TYR A 71 -8.23 3.29 -4.91
C TYR A 71 -8.64 3.46 -6.39
N PRO A 72 -9.94 3.31 -6.72
CA PRO A 72 -10.48 3.62 -8.05
C PRO A 72 -10.72 5.14 -8.21
N GLU A 73 -10.21 5.73 -9.29
CA GLU A 73 -10.39 7.16 -9.62
C GLU A 73 -11.01 7.33 -11.02
N LYS A 74 -11.86 8.35 -11.19
CA LYS A 74 -12.38 8.70 -12.53
C LYS A 74 -11.24 9.23 -13.39
N ILE A 75 -11.10 8.76 -14.63
CA ILE A 75 -10.06 9.26 -15.55
C ILE A 75 -10.15 10.77 -15.71
N SER A 76 -11.36 11.34 -15.77
CA SER A 76 -11.62 12.79 -15.78
C SER A 76 -10.99 13.58 -14.63
N ARG A 77 -10.71 12.95 -13.48
CA ARG A 77 -10.05 13.58 -12.33
C ARG A 77 -8.52 13.42 -12.36
N ILE A 78 -7.97 12.66 -13.30
CA ILE A 78 -6.53 12.43 -13.44
C ILE A 78 -5.95 13.40 -14.48
N GLY A 79 -5.61 14.62 -14.04
CA GLY A 79 -5.15 15.69 -14.94
C GLY A 79 -3.98 15.32 -15.85
N LYS A 80 -3.02 14.52 -15.36
CA LYS A 80 -1.85 14.09 -16.16
C LYS A 80 -2.17 13.25 -17.39
N LEU A 81 -3.31 12.54 -17.42
CA LEU A 81 -3.71 11.73 -18.58
C LEU A 81 -4.39 12.56 -19.68
N HIS A 82 -5.00 13.69 -19.33
CA HIS A 82 -5.65 14.59 -20.30
C HIS A 82 -4.62 15.29 -21.21
N VAL A 83 -3.43 15.56 -20.68
CA VAL A 83 -2.32 16.14 -21.45
C VAL A 83 -1.80 15.19 -22.53
N GLU A 84 -1.91 13.86 -22.33
CA GLU A 84 -1.44 12.87 -23.31
C GLU A 84 -2.46 12.62 -24.44
N ASN A 85 -3.76 12.69 -24.15
CA ASN A 85 -4.82 12.41 -25.13
C ASN A 85 -5.14 13.58 -26.07
N SER A 86 -4.87 14.82 -25.65
CA SER A 86 -5.00 16.03 -26.50
C SER A 86 -4.05 16.03 -27.71
N SER A 87 -3.03 15.16 -27.73
CA SER A 87 -2.09 15.00 -28.84
C SER A 87 -2.54 14.00 -29.92
N ILE A 88 -3.63 13.23 -29.68
CA ILE A 88 -3.99 12.04 -30.49
C ILE A 88 -5.32 12.23 -31.26
N SER A 89 -6.12 13.25 -30.92
CA SER A 89 -7.52 13.40 -31.39
C SER A 89 -7.71 13.99 -32.81
N SER A 90 -6.70 14.05 -33.67
CA SER A 90 -6.80 14.85 -34.92
C SER A 90 -7.49 14.18 -36.11
N ASN A 91 -8.14 13.00 -36.00
CA ASN A 91 -8.62 12.24 -37.17
C ASN A 91 -9.97 11.49 -37.01
N LEU A 92 -10.86 11.88 -36.10
CA LEU A 92 -12.21 11.29 -35.97
C LEU A 92 -13.30 12.34 -36.21
N SER A 93 -14.43 11.93 -36.79
CA SER A 93 -15.61 12.78 -36.99
C SER A 93 -16.16 13.29 -35.64
N GLU A 94 -16.48 14.58 -35.56
CA GLU A 94 -16.82 15.32 -34.32
C GLU A 94 -17.82 14.60 -33.40
N GLN A 95 -18.89 14.00 -33.93
CA GLN A 95 -19.92 13.32 -33.12
C GLN A 95 -19.47 11.98 -32.50
N HIS A 96 -18.57 11.25 -33.16
CA HIS A 96 -18.01 10.01 -32.60
C HIS A 96 -16.89 10.33 -31.60
N ALA A 97 -16.16 11.42 -31.82
CA ALA A 97 -15.13 11.88 -30.89
C ALA A 97 -15.73 12.29 -29.53
N GLU A 98 -16.83 13.05 -29.53
CA GLU A 98 -17.49 13.51 -28.29
C GLU A 98 -18.03 12.35 -27.43
N GLN A 99 -18.64 11.33 -28.05
CA GLN A 99 -19.16 10.16 -27.32
C GLN A 99 -18.04 9.26 -26.79
N GLU A 100 -16.98 9.03 -27.58
CA GLU A 100 -15.80 8.28 -27.14
C GLU A 100 -15.04 9.01 -26.02
N GLU A 101 -14.93 10.34 -26.10
CA GLU A 101 -14.28 11.18 -25.11
C GLU A 101 -15.06 11.21 -23.80
N GLN A 102 -16.39 11.39 -23.85
CA GLN A 102 -17.24 11.31 -22.66
C GLN A 102 -17.17 9.93 -22.00
N GLN A 103 -17.21 8.85 -22.79
CA GLN A 103 -17.12 7.48 -22.27
C GLN A 103 -15.74 7.17 -21.67
N GLN A 104 -14.67 7.79 -22.19
CA GLN A 104 -13.32 7.68 -21.64
C GLN A 104 -13.15 8.52 -20.35
N ASN A 105 -13.78 9.68 -20.27
CA ASN A 105 -13.77 10.55 -19.09
C ASN A 105 -14.53 9.94 -17.90
N ASP A 106 -15.58 9.16 -18.18
CA ASP A 106 -16.35 8.41 -17.18
C ASP A 106 -15.71 7.06 -16.78
N ALA A 107 -14.65 6.64 -17.46
CA ALA A 107 -13.97 5.39 -17.14
C ALA A 107 -13.21 5.48 -15.80
N ILE A 108 -13.11 4.35 -15.11
CA ILE A 108 -12.41 4.24 -13.83
C ILE A 108 -11.00 3.67 -14.05
N MET A 109 -10.01 4.30 -13.41
CA MET A 109 -8.62 3.87 -13.37
C MET A 109 -8.24 3.52 -11.92
N LEU A 110 -7.62 2.36 -11.72
CA LEU A 110 -7.04 2.04 -10.41
C LEU A 110 -5.74 2.82 -10.21
N VAL A 111 -5.68 3.58 -9.12
CA VAL A 111 -4.54 4.41 -8.75
C VAL A 111 -3.79 3.73 -7.60
N ASN A 112 -2.52 3.43 -7.82
CA ASN A 112 -1.55 3.20 -6.74
C ASN A 112 -1.03 4.56 -6.28
N THR A 113 -1.18 4.89 -5.00
CA THR A 113 -0.85 6.21 -4.48
C THR A 113 0.63 6.37 -4.13
N GLU A 114 1.31 5.27 -3.76
CA GLU A 114 2.63 5.31 -3.10
C GLU A 114 2.63 6.35 -1.96
N ILE A 115 1.60 6.27 -1.09
CA ILE A 115 1.38 7.23 0.01
C ILE A 115 2.50 7.21 1.06
N ASP A 116 3.31 6.17 1.10
CA ASP A 116 4.58 6.12 1.85
C ASP A 116 5.54 7.26 1.49
N LEU A 117 5.51 7.74 0.24
CA LEU A 117 6.32 8.87 -0.24
C LEU A 117 5.74 10.24 0.15
N PHE A 118 4.54 10.27 0.74
CA PHE A 118 3.94 11.51 1.20
C PHE A 118 4.81 12.14 2.29
N GLY A 119 4.76 13.47 2.36
CA GLY A 119 5.28 14.18 3.51
C GLY A 119 6.68 14.72 3.36
N ASN A 120 6.90 15.86 4.00
CA ASN A 120 8.23 16.38 4.30
C ASN A 120 8.16 17.14 5.64
N GLU A 121 9.31 17.63 6.11
CA GLU A 121 9.41 18.30 7.41
C GLU A 121 8.55 19.57 7.53
N SER A 122 8.08 20.15 6.43
CA SER A 122 7.30 21.41 6.44
C SER A 122 5.91 21.23 7.04
N TYR A 123 5.36 20.02 7.05
CA TYR A 123 3.98 19.78 7.49
C TYR A 123 3.76 18.43 8.17
N LEU A 124 4.70 17.48 8.09
CA LEU A 124 4.64 16.32 8.98
C LEU A 124 5.08 16.74 10.39
N PRO A 125 4.37 16.28 11.45
CA PRO A 125 4.72 16.57 12.83
C PRO A 125 5.90 15.68 13.28
N LEU A 126 7.06 15.86 12.65
CA LEU A 126 8.27 15.08 12.94
C LEU A 126 8.83 15.44 14.30
N THR A 127 8.94 14.44 15.17
CA THR A 127 9.61 14.55 16.46
C THR A 127 11.13 14.48 16.30
N PRO A 128 11.92 14.86 17.32
CA PRO A 128 13.36 14.61 17.31
C PRO A 128 13.72 13.14 17.07
N PHE A 129 12.87 12.20 17.52
CA PHE A 129 13.07 10.77 17.34
C PHE A 129 12.83 10.32 15.89
N ASP A 130 11.84 10.89 15.21
CA ASP A 130 11.62 10.62 13.77
C ASP A 130 12.82 11.10 12.94
N LYS A 131 13.35 12.29 13.27
CA LYS A 131 14.54 12.84 12.60
C LYS A 131 15.79 12.02 12.87
N ALA A 132 15.99 11.56 14.11
CA ALA A 132 17.11 10.70 14.46
C ALA A 132 17.05 9.35 13.72
N LEU A 133 15.87 8.73 13.67
CA LEU A 133 15.66 7.49 12.90
C LEU A 133 15.95 7.71 11.41
N ASP A 134 15.41 8.78 10.80
CA ASP A 134 15.60 9.07 9.39
C ASP A 134 17.07 9.30 9.01
N GLN A 135 17.81 10.03 9.86
CA GLN A 135 19.24 10.31 9.67
C GLN A 135 20.12 9.07 9.74
N GLN A 136 19.76 8.08 10.56
CA GLN A 136 20.48 6.81 10.70
C GLN A 136 20.01 5.74 9.70
N HIS A 137 18.95 6.01 8.94
CA HIS A 137 18.46 5.10 7.92
C HIS A 137 19.41 5.01 6.73
N SER A 138 19.39 3.88 5.99
CA SER A 138 20.16 3.70 4.75
C SER A 138 19.79 4.71 3.65
N GLN A 139 18.61 5.31 3.77
CA GLN A 139 18.05 6.30 2.85
C GLN A 139 17.44 7.48 3.63
N PRO A 140 18.24 8.46 4.08
CA PRO A 140 17.73 9.65 4.75
C PRO A 140 16.87 10.51 3.81
N ASN A 141 15.91 11.24 4.37
CA ASN A 141 14.93 12.10 3.67
C ASN A 141 14.05 11.35 2.65
N PHE A 142 13.87 10.05 2.83
CA PHE A 142 13.05 9.21 1.96
C PHE A 142 11.97 8.49 2.79
N GLN A 143 10.73 8.49 2.28
CA GLN A 143 9.56 7.85 2.91
C GLN A 143 9.30 8.31 4.36
N ALA A 144 9.32 9.62 4.60
CA ALA A 144 9.13 10.18 5.93
C ALA A 144 7.82 9.72 6.59
N TYR A 145 6.73 9.64 5.82
CA TYR A 145 5.44 9.19 6.34
C TYR A 145 5.44 7.71 6.73
N GLU A 146 6.07 6.84 5.93
CA GLU A 146 6.22 5.42 6.27
C GLU A 146 7.03 5.25 7.56
N LYS A 147 8.14 5.97 7.69
CA LYS A 147 9.02 5.92 8.86
C LYS A 147 8.34 6.28 10.17
N MET A 148 7.29 7.10 10.12
CA MET A 148 6.53 7.48 11.31
C MET A 148 5.56 6.39 11.80
N MET A 149 5.20 5.39 10.98
CA MET A 149 4.07 4.50 11.33
C MET A 149 4.20 3.04 10.93
N SER A 150 5.08 2.67 9.99
CA SER A 150 5.13 1.28 9.56
C SER A 150 5.72 0.37 10.64
N GLY A 151 5.37 -0.91 10.57
CA GLY A 151 5.89 -1.93 11.47
C GLY A 151 7.38 -2.21 11.32
N ALA A 152 8.07 -1.61 10.33
CA ALA A 152 9.52 -1.65 10.28
C ALA A 152 10.18 -0.73 11.32
N TYR A 153 9.47 0.33 11.74
CA TYR A 153 10.08 1.45 12.46
C TYR A 153 9.51 1.68 13.86
N LEU A 154 8.34 1.12 14.20
CA LEU A 154 7.72 1.35 15.53
C LEU A 154 8.67 0.98 16.68
N GLY A 155 9.39 -0.15 16.53
CA GLY A 155 10.34 -0.60 17.54
C GLY A 155 11.50 0.36 17.74
N GLU A 156 12.10 0.84 16.65
CA GLU A 156 13.22 1.79 16.73
C GLU A 156 12.79 3.16 17.26
N LEU A 157 11.61 3.63 16.87
CA LEU A 157 11.03 4.85 17.43
C LEU A 157 10.84 4.74 18.94
N ALA A 158 10.29 3.62 19.41
CA ALA A 158 10.16 3.35 20.84
C ALA A 158 11.53 3.29 21.53
N ARG A 159 12.52 2.62 20.92
CA ARG A 159 13.89 2.54 21.44
C ARG A 159 14.51 3.92 21.63
N LEU A 160 14.43 4.78 20.62
CA LEU A 160 15.00 6.14 20.68
C LEU A 160 14.37 6.96 21.81
N VAL A 161 13.05 6.85 22.01
CA VAL A 161 12.35 7.49 23.13
C VAL A 161 12.85 6.92 24.48
N ILE A 162 12.94 5.59 24.60
CA ILE A 162 13.40 4.90 25.82
C ILE A 162 14.85 5.27 26.15
N VAL A 163 15.73 5.36 25.16
CA VAL A 163 17.12 5.77 25.31
C VAL A 163 17.21 7.18 25.88
N SER A 164 16.45 8.13 25.33
CA SER A 164 16.40 9.51 25.84
C SER A 164 15.83 9.56 27.27
N LEU A 165 14.71 8.90 27.53
CA LEU A 165 14.12 8.82 28.88
C LEU A 165 15.08 8.21 29.91
N THR A 166 15.86 7.21 29.52
CA THR A 166 16.83 6.55 30.40
C THR A 166 18.08 7.40 30.61
N ILE A 167 18.79 7.74 29.53
CA ILE A 167 20.14 8.32 29.61
C ILE A 167 20.10 9.82 29.86
N GLU A 168 19.21 10.54 29.19
CA GLU A 168 19.15 12.01 29.27
C GLU A 168 18.32 12.47 30.47
N HIS A 169 17.21 11.77 30.74
CA HIS A 169 16.25 12.16 31.78
C HIS A 169 16.33 11.33 33.07
N LYS A 170 17.03 10.18 33.07
CA LYS A 170 17.08 9.25 34.21
C LYS A 170 15.70 8.84 34.75
N ALA A 171 14.69 8.87 33.88
CA ALA A 171 13.30 8.58 34.21
C ALA A 171 12.98 7.08 34.19
N LEU A 172 13.78 6.31 33.44
CA LEU A 172 13.69 4.86 33.35
C LEU A 172 14.95 4.20 33.91
N PHE A 173 14.78 3.03 34.53
CA PHE A 173 15.83 2.09 34.91
C PHE A 173 16.93 2.71 35.79
N GLY A 174 16.60 3.72 36.61
CA GLY A 174 17.58 4.48 37.39
C GLY A 174 18.69 5.14 36.55
N GLY A 175 18.45 5.36 35.25
CA GLY A 175 19.43 5.89 34.31
C GLY A 175 20.34 4.85 33.65
N HIS A 176 20.07 3.56 33.84
CA HIS A 176 20.89 2.47 33.31
C HIS A 176 20.17 1.70 32.20
N LEU A 177 20.44 2.07 30.94
CA LEU A 177 19.81 1.43 29.78
C LEU A 177 20.21 -0.05 29.69
N PRO A 178 19.24 -0.98 29.52
CA PRO A 178 19.52 -2.38 29.25
C PRO A 178 20.46 -2.53 28.05
N SER A 179 21.45 -3.43 28.16
CA SER A 179 22.49 -3.60 27.12
C SER A 179 21.90 -3.90 25.75
N LEU A 180 20.80 -4.67 25.69
CA LEU A 180 20.12 -5.02 24.45
C LEU A 180 19.67 -3.78 23.68
N TRP A 181 19.29 -2.70 24.36
CA TRP A 181 18.71 -1.51 23.71
C TRP A 181 19.73 -0.41 23.37
N LYS A 182 21.02 -0.66 23.63
CA LYS A 182 22.09 0.28 23.27
C LYS A 182 22.25 0.44 21.77
N GLU A 183 22.20 -0.69 21.05
CA GLU A 183 22.36 -0.69 19.60
C GLU A 183 21.03 -0.34 18.87
N PRO A 184 21.09 0.33 17.71
CA PRO A 184 19.91 0.54 16.87
C PRO A 184 19.20 -0.76 16.47
N TRP A 185 17.89 -0.69 16.30
CA TRP A 185 17.00 -1.75 15.77
C TRP A 185 16.82 -2.98 16.66
N THR A 186 17.32 -2.95 17.90
CA THR A 186 17.23 -4.11 18.82
C THR A 186 15.88 -4.21 19.53
N LEU A 187 15.17 -3.11 19.74
CA LEU A 187 13.78 -3.13 20.18
C LEU A 187 12.90 -3.31 18.94
N THR A 188 12.26 -4.46 18.82
CA THR A 188 11.46 -4.81 17.64
C THR A 188 9.98 -4.48 17.83
N THR A 189 9.27 -4.24 16.73
CA THR A 189 7.81 -4.11 16.76
C THR A 189 7.12 -5.37 17.27
N THR A 190 7.72 -6.55 17.08
CA THR A 190 7.24 -7.81 17.66
C THR A 190 7.31 -7.77 19.18
N TRP A 191 8.41 -7.28 19.76
CA TRP A 191 8.53 -7.11 21.21
C TRP A 191 7.42 -6.17 21.74
N MET A 192 7.20 -5.02 21.09
CA MET A 192 6.11 -4.11 21.48
C MET A 192 4.74 -4.79 21.42
N SER A 193 4.49 -5.53 20.33
CA SER A 193 3.26 -6.29 20.12
C SER A 193 3.04 -7.35 21.20
N GLU A 194 4.09 -8.07 21.60
CA GLU A 194 3.99 -9.05 22.69
C GLU A 194 3.65 -8.37 24.02
N MET A 195 4.34 -7.29 24.36
CA MET A 195 4.11 -6.57 25.61
C MET A 195 2.70 -5.95 25.68
N GLU A 196 2.24 -5.32 24.60
CA GLU A 196 0.87 -4.77 24.53
C GLU A 196 -0.22 -5.86 24.53
N SER A 197 0.11 -7.11 24.18
CA SER A 197 -0.85 -8.23 24.21
C SER A 197 -1.10 -8.82 25.61
N MET A 198 -0.19 -8.58 26.57
CA MET A 198 -0.31 -9.08 27.94
C MET A 198 -1.38 -8.32 28.72
N GLN A 199 -2.00 -8.98 29.69
CA GLN A 199 -3.15 -8.45 30.43
C GLN A 199 -2.78 -7.42 31.49
N ASP A 200 -1.65 -7.59 32.16
CA ASP A 200 -1.23 -6.78 33.30
C ASP A 200 0.27 -6.46 33.28
N ASN A 201 0.68 -5.48 34.09
CA ASN A 201 2.06 -5.04 34.20
C ASN A 201 2.94 -6.02 35.01
N GLU A 202 2.38 -6.90 35.83
CA GLU A 202 3.15 -7.85 36.62
C GLU A 202 3.74 -8.96 35.72
N GLN A 203 2.94 -9.48 34.80
CA GLN A 203 3.37 -10.42 33.77
C GLN A 203 4.41 -9.79 32.84
N ARG A 204 4.16 -8.55 32.39
CA ARG A 204 5.10 -7.80 31.55
C ARG A 204 6.44 -7.61 32.25
N LEU A 205 6.41 -7.19 33.52
CA LEU A 205 7.60 -6.97 34.34
C LEU A 205 8.40 -8.26 34.52
N THR A 206 7.72 -9.35 34.87
CA THR A 206 8.35 -10.67 35.05
C THR A 206 9.06 -11.11 33.78
N LYS A 207 8.35 -11.11 32.64
CA LYS A 207 8.92 -11.51 31.36
C LYS A 207 10.07 -10.59 30.92
N PHE A 208 9.96 -9.28 31.17
CA PHE A 208 11.01 -8.33 30.84
C PHE A 208 12.28 -8.55 31.66
N ASN A 209 12.14 -8.77 32.97
CA ASN A 209 13.28 -9.04 33.84
C ASN A 209 13.92 -10.40 33.53
N GLU A 210 13.14 -11.43 33.18
CA GLU A 210 13.66 -12.71 32.65
C GLU A 210 14.48 -12.50 31.38
N TRP A 211 13.98 -11.67 30.46
CA TRP A 211 14.65 -11.36 29.20
C TRP A 211 15.97 -10.62 29.41
N ILE A 212 16.01 -9.60 30.28
CA ILE A 212 17.26 -8.90 30.60
C ILE A 212 18.24 -9.84 31.30
N ALA A 213 17.78 -10.64 32.26
CA ALA A 213 18.63 -11.54 33.03
C ALA A 213 19.27 -12.63 32.14
N ALA A 214 18.57 -13.11 31.12
CA ALA A 214 19.11 -14.08 30.17
C ALA A 214 20.28 -13.52 29.36
N GLU A 215 20.26 -12.23 29.04
CA GLU A 215 21.23 -11.61 28.14
C GLU A 215 22.40 -10.90 28.86
N THR A 216 22.28 -10.66 30.17
CA THR A 216 23.29 -9.92 30.96
C THR A 216 23.81 -10.74 32.14
N SER A 217 25.03 -11.27 31.99
CA SER A 217 25.70 -12.08 33.03
C SER A 217 26.18 -11.24 34.22
N ASP A 218 26.54 -9.98 33.97
CA ASP A 218 27.15 -9.08 34.94
C ASP A 218 26.24 -7.86 35.17
N ASN A 219 25.48 -7.88 36.27
CA ASN A 219 24.64 -6.79 36.78
C ASN A 219 23.45 -6.39 35.85
N PRO A 220 22.39 -7.21 35.79
CA PRO A 220 21.21 -6.92 34.96
C PRO A 220 20.52 -5.63 35.44
N THR A 221 20.12 -4.79 34.49
CA THR A 221 19.17 -3.71 34.76
C THR A 221 17.87 -4.34 35.26
N ILE A 222 17.52 -4.14 36.53
CA ILE A 222 16.24 -4.63 37.07
C ILE A 222 15.19 -3.54 36.86
N ALA A 223 14.16 -3.86 36.08
CA ALA A 223 13.03 -2.96 35.93
C ALA A 223 12.14 -3.00 37.17
N THR A 224 11.55 -1.85 37.48
CA THR A 224 10.49 -1.69 38.47
C THR A 224 9.11 -1.70 37.81
N SER A 225 8.05 -1.77 38.62
CA SER A 225 6.68 -1.61 38.13
C SER A 225 6.44 -0.24 37.50
N GLU A 226 7.10 0.81 38.01
CA GLU A 226 7.02 2.17 37.45
C GLU A 226 7.69 2.25 36.08
N ASP A 227 8.86 1.62 35.92
CA ASP A 227 9.53 1.51 34.61
C ASP A 227 8.60 0.84 33.60
N MET A 228 7.94 -0.25 34.01
CA MET A 228 7.04 -0.99 33.12
C MET A 228 5.83 -0.14 32.71
N GLU A 229 5.27 0.65 33.62
CA GLU A 229 4.19 1.57 33.27
C GLU A 229 4.63 2.59 32.23
N GLN A 230 5.78 3.23 32.43
CA GLN A 230 6.33 4.22 31.49
C GLN A 230 6.68 3.60 30.13
N LEU A 231 7.28 2.39 30.10
CA LEU A 231 7.56 1.66 28.85
C LEU A 231 6.28 1.40 28.06
N MET A 232 5.21 0.98 28.74
CA MET A 232 3.93 0.72 28.10
C MET A 232 3.25 2.00 27.62
N GLN A 233 3.42 3.13 28.31
CA GLN A 233 3.00 4.43 27.82
C GLN A 233 3.72 4.80 26.52
N VAL A 234 5.05 4.62 26.44
CA VAL A 234 5.83 4.85 25.21
C VAL A 234 5.31 3.98 24.07
N CYS A 235 5.15 2.67 24.30
CA CYS A 235 4.64 1.76 23.28
C CYS A 235 3.25 2.19 22.78
N THR A 236 2.35 2.48 23.71
CA THR A 236 0.97 2.91 23.41
C THR A 236 0.93 4.23 22.65
N MET A 237 1.79 5.20 22.99
CA MET A 237 1.89 6.47 22.27
C MET A 237 2.34 6.26 20.83
N ILE A 238 3.40 5.48 20.62
CA ILE A 238 3.93 5.18 19.28
C ILE A 238 2.89 4.43 18.44
N SER A 239 2.27 3.37 18.98
CA SER A 239 1.26 2.60 18.26
C SER A 239 -0.04 3.37 18.01
N THR A 240 -0.44 4.28 18.91
CA THR A 240 -1.58 5.19 18.70
C THR A 240 -1.28 6.22 17.61
N ARG A 241 -0.08 6.80 17.61
CA ARG A 241 0.36 7.71 16.55
C ARG A 241 0.32 7.01 15.20
N ALA A 242 0.87 5.80 15.13
CA ALA A 242 0.90 5.01 13.91
C ALA A 242 -0.52 4.73 13.36
N ALA A 243 -1.44 4.30 14.21
CA ALA A 243 -2.85 4.14 13.86
C ALA A 243 -3.52 5.44 13.38
N THR A 244 -3.17 6.56 14.00
CA THR A 244 -3.70 7.89 13.63
C THR A 244 -3.24 8.30 12.24
N LEU A 245 -1.97 8.11 11.93
CA LEU A 245 -1.43 8.40 10.60
C LEU A 245 -2.07 7.46 9.54
N ALA A 246 -2.15 6.16 9.80
CA ALA A 246 -2.85 5.23 8.90
C ALA A 246 -4.32 5.63 8.66
N SER A 247 -5.03 6.08 9.71
CA SER A 247 -6.39 6.57 9.57
C SER A 247 -6.49 7.87 8.76
N ALA A 248 -5.50 8.77 8.86
CA ALA A 248 -5.48 10.01 8.08
C ALA A 248 -5.28 9.71 6.58
N ALA A 249 -4.41 8.75 6.24
CA ALA A 249 -4.25 8.27 4.87
C ALA A 249 -5.55 7.69 4.31
N MET A 250 -6.24 6.84 5.08
CA MET A 250 -7.53 6.28 4.68
C MET A 250 -8.60 7.37 4.53
N ALA A 251 -8.68 8.31 5.47
CA ALA A 251 -9.63 9.41 5.46
C ALA A 251 -9.47 10.30 4.22
N ALA A 252 -8.23 10.67 3.89
CA ALA A 252 -7.93 11.46 2.70
C ALA A 252 -8.41 10.77 1.41
N ILE A 253 -8.26 9.43 1.32
CA ILE A 253 -8.71 8.66 0.15
C ILE A 253 -10.25 8.52 0.11
N ILE A 254 -10.92 8.40 1.26
CA ILE A 254 -12.38 8.42 1.34
C ILE A 254 -12.94 9.75 0.83
N GLU A 255 -12.37 10.85 1.30
CA GLU A 255 -12.76 12.21 0.91
C GLU A 255 -12.47 12.48 -0.57
N GLN A 256 -11.28 12.08 -1.06
CA GLN A 256 -10.88 12.21 -2.46
C GLN A 256 -11.88 11.54 -3.42
N GLN A 257 -12.43 10.39 -3.02
CA GLN A 257 -13.40 9.65 -3.82
C GLN A 257 -14.81 10.28 -3.78
N GLY A 258 -15.09 11.19 -2.83
CA GLY A 258 -16.42 11.79 -2.65
C GLY A 258 -17.44 10.79 -2.12
N LEU A 259 -17.05 9.89 -1.21
CA LEU A 259 -17.92 8.82 -0.68
C LEU A 259 -18.82 9.25 0.49
N LEU A 260 -18.86 10.56 0.78
CA LEU A 260 -19.58 11.10 1.93
C LEU A 260 -20.94 11.66 1.54
N VAL A 261 -20.98 12.45 0.45
CA VAL A 261 -22.17 13.12 -0.06
C VAL A 261 -22.30 12.91 -1.56
N ASN A 262 -23.54 12.83 -2.06
CA ASN A 262 -23.80 12.75 -3.50
C ASN A 262 -23.71 14.15 -4.16
N GLU A 263 -23.91 14.24 -5.47
CA GLU A 263 -23.85 15.51 -6.22
C GLU A 263 -24.93 16.53 -5.80
N GLU A 264 -26.00 16.06 -5.15
CA GLU A 264 -27.10 16.87 -4.63
C GLU A 264 -26.84 17.36 -3.20
N GLY A 265 -25.76 16.89 -2.56
CA GLY A 265 -25.38 17.23 -1.19
C GLY A 265 -25.96 16.31 -0.11
N ASP A 266 -26.68 15.26 -0.50
CA ASP A 266 -27.26 14.29 0.43
C ASP A 266 -26.23 13.26 0.90
N ASN A 267 -26.35 12.82 2.15
CA ASN A 267 -25.50 11.79 2.73
C ASN A 267 -25.65 10.46 1.97
N ILE A 268 -24.52 9.89 1.55
CA ILE A 268 -24.49 8.57 0.94
C ILE A 268 -24.73 7.50 2.02
N SER A 269 -25.43 6.41 1.69
CA SER A 269 -25.74 5.28 2.59
C SER A 269 -24.95 3.98 2.29
N ASP A 270 -24.29 3.88 1.14
CA ASP A 270 -23.45 2.73 0.74
C ASP A 270 -22.21 2.48 1.62
N PRO A 271 -21.88 1.24 2.00
CA PRO A 271 -20.73 0.96 2.86
C PRO A 271 -19.40 1.43 2.25
N ILE A 272 -18.50 1.91 3.11
CA ILE A 272 -17.11 2.29 2.77
C ILE A 272 -16.23 1.10 3.14
N ILE A 273 -16.03 0.21 2.16
CA ILE A 273 -15.32 -1.06 2.37
C ILE A 273 -13.83 -0.88 2.04
N ILE A 274 -12.97 -1.14 3.03
CA ILE A 274 -11.52 -0.97 2.98
C ILE A 274 -10.87 -2.33 3.23
N GLY A 275 -10.25 -2.89 2.19
CA GLY A 275 -9.46 -4.12 2.31
C GLY A 275 -8.04 -3.79 2.78
N VAL A 276 -7.68 -4.22 3.99
CA VAL A 276 -6.36 -3.99 4.58
C VAL A 276 -5.57 -5.30 4.65
N ASN A 277 -4.32 -5.29 4.19
CA ASN A 277 -3.40 -6.42 4.31
C ASN A 277 -2.10 -5.95 4.99
N GLY A 278 -1.42 -6.84 5.72
CA GLY A 278 -0.15 -6.54 6.37
C GLY A 278 -0.13 -6.87 7.86
N SER A 279 1.04 -7.22 8.36
CA SER A 279 1.25 -7.73 9.70
C SER A 279 0.93 -6.73 10.80
N THR A 280 1.14 -5.44 10.58
CA THR A 280 0.90 -4.40 11.58
C THR A 280 -0.60 -4.27 11.83
N PHE A 281 -1.42 -4.29 10.78
CA PHE A 281 -2.88 -4.30 10.92
C PHE A 281 -3.43 -5.63 11.46
N GLU A 282 -2.91 -6.77 10.98
CA GLU A 282 -3.42 -8.09 11.35
C GLU A 282 -3.03 -8.50 12.78
N LYS A 283 -1.78 -8.28 13.17
CA LYS A 283 -1.16 -8.94 14.34
C LYS A 283 -0.90 -8.00 15.51
N TYR A 284 -0.74 -6.70 15.28
CA TYR A 284 -0.45 -5.76 16.36
C TYR A 284 -1.70 -5.54 17.23
N PRO A 285 -1.63 -5.71 18.56
CA PRO A 285 -2.77 -5.61 19.46
C PRO A 285 -3.53 -4.28 19.30
N GLN A 286 -4.85 -4.37 19.23
CA GLN A 286 -5.74 -3.22 19.16
C GLN A 286 -5.55 -2.30 17.94
N MET A 287 -4.71 -2.65 16.95
CA MET A 287 -4.40 -1.76 15.83
C MET A 287 -5.65 -1.45 15.00
N GLN A 288 -6.48 -2.46 14.71
CA GLN A 288 -7.74 -2.28 13.98
C GLN A 288 -8.70 -1.35 14.72
N GLN A 289 -8.85 -1.57 16.03
CA GLN A 289 -9.70 -0.77 16.92
C GLN A 289 -9.21 0.67 17.00
N ARG A 290 -7.89 0.89 17.08
CA ARG A 290 -7.29 2.23 17.09
C ARG A 290 -7.54 2.95 15.78
N ILE A 291 -7.30 2.31 14.63
CA ILE A 291 -7.58 2.93 13.31
C ILE A 291 -9.06 3.28 13.20
N TYR A 292 -9.96 2.35 13.51
CA TYR A 292 -11.40 2.59 13.46
C TYR A 292 -11.82 3.73 14.40
N SER A 293 -11.28 3.78 15.62
CA SER A 293 -11.55 4.85 16.57
C SER A 293 -11.11 6.22 16.04
N LYS A 294 -9.97 6.30 15.34
CA LYS A 294 -9.50 7.55 14.73
C LYS A 294 -10.31 7.96 13.51
N LEU A 295 -10.70 7.02 12.66
CA LEU A 295 -11.65 7.28 11.57
C LEU A 295 -13.01 7.76 12.11
N ARG A 296 -13.50 7.14 13.17
CA ARG A 296 -14.74 7.55 13.85
C ARG A 296 -14.63 8.95 14.45
N SER A 297 -13.49 9.28 15.06
CA SER A 297 -13.23 10.64 15.55
C SER A 297 -13.17 11.67 14.43
N TRP A 298 -12.69 11.29 13.24
CA TRP A 298 -12.56 12.18 12.09
C TRP A 298 -13.91 12.45 11.42
N PHE A 299 -14.68 11.40 11.12
CA PHE A 299 -15.91 11.52 10.35
C PHE A 299 -17.20 11.58 11.18
N GLY A 300 -17.13 11.26 12.48
CA GLY A 300 -18.30 11.12 13.35
C GLY A 300 -19.05 9.79 13.17
N ASP A 301 -20.00 9.54 14.06
CA ASP A 301 -20.65 8.23 14.24
C ASP A 301 -21.40 7.73 13.00
N GLN A 302 -22.06 8.63 12.26
CA GLN A 302 -22.88 8.26 11.11
C GLN A 302 -22.03 7.70 9.96
N VAL A 303 -20.93 8.38 9.63
CA VAL A 303 -20.00 7.92 8.59
C VAL A 303 -19.20 6.72 9.09
N ALA A 304 -18.76 6.72 10.35
CA ALA A 304 -18.03 5.60 10.92
C ALA A 304 -18.81 4.27 10.83
N ALA A 305 -20.12 4.31 11.07
CA ALA A 305 -21.00 3.14 10.94
C ALA A 305 -21.04 2.54 9.52
N ARG A 306 -20.65 3.31 8.49
CA ARG A 306 -20.52 2.84 7.11
C ARG A 306 -19.14 2.23 6.83
N ILE A 307 -18.12 2.50 7.64
CA ILE A 307 -16.75 2.06 7.40
C ILE A 307 -16.57 0.60 7.81
N GLN A 308 -16.16 -0.23 6.86
CA GLN A 308 -15.80 -1.63 7.06
C GLN A 308 -14.31 -1.80 6.82
N LEU A 309 -13.56 -2.06 7.90
CA LEU A 309 -12.12 -2.36 7.84
C LEU A 309 -11.93 -3.88 7.84
N ASP A 310 -11.70 -4.44 6.66
CA ASP A 310 -11.65 -5.89 6.50
C ASP A 310 -10.24 -6.37 6.19
N LEU A 311 -9.88 -7.52 6.77
CA LEU A 311 -8.60 -8.15 6.49
C LEU A 311 -8.61 -8.83 5.10
N ALA A 312 -7.80 -8.32 4.18
CA ALA A 312 -7.65 -8.80 2.82
C ALA A 312 -6.45 -9.75 2.66
N LYS A 313 -6.56 -10.96 3.24
CA LYS A 313 -5.51 -12.01 3.12
C LYS A 313 -5.24 -12.36 1.65
N ASP A 314 -3.98 -12.61 1.33
CA ASP A 314 -3.51 -13.03 -0.01
C ASP A 314 -3.88 -12.08 -1.16
N GLY A 315 -4.17 -10.81 -0.84
CA GLY A 315 -4.66 -9.82 -1.79
C GLY A 315 -3.77 -9.66 -3.02
N SER A 316 -2.46 -9.65 -2.83
CA SER A 316 -1.49 -9.46 -3.92
C SER A 316 -1.52 -10.62 -4.93
N SER A 317 -1.59 -11.86 -4.45
CA SER A 317 -1.57 -13.07 -5.30
C SER A 317 -2.90 -13.27 -6.03
N ILE A 318 -4.01 -13.22 -5.29
CA ILE A 318 -5.36 -13.38 -5.85
C ILE A 318 -5.67 -12.23 -6.81
N GLY A 319 -5.36 -10.99 -6.40
CA GLY A 319 -5.57 -9.80 -7.22
C GLY A 319 -4.74 -9.83 -8.50
N GLY A 320 -3.47 -10.24 -8.42
CA GLY A 320 -2.63 -10.44 -9.59
C GLY A 320 -3.22 -11.44 -10.59
N ALA A 321 -3.74 -12.57 -10.11
CA ALA A 321 -4.39 -13.56 -10.96
C ALA A 321 -5.69 -13.04 -11.60
N LEU A 322 -6.53 -12.32 -10.84
CA LEU A 322 -7.75 -11.71 -11.34
C LEU A 322 -7.46 -10.65 -12.41
N ILE A 323 -6.45 -9.80 -12.19
CA ILE A 323 -5.98 -8.82 -13.17
C ILE A 323 -5.46 -9.54 -14.40
N ALA A 324 -4.58 -10.53 -14.25
CA ALA A 324 -4.04 -11.31 -15.36
C ALA A 324 -5.15 -11.94 -16.24
N MET A 325 -6.24 -12.41 -15.61
CA MET A 325 -7.42 -12.94 -16.30
C MET A 325 -8.19 -11.84 -17.06
N LEU A 326 -8.39 -10.66 -16.46
CA LEU A 326 -9.04 -9.53 -17.14
C LEU A 326 -8.25 -9.04 -18.38
N TYR A 327 -6.92 -9.15 -18.33
CA TYR A 327 -6.03 -8.79 -19.42
C TYR A 327 -5.72 -9.96 -20.37
N HIS A 328 -6.37 -11.11 -20.21
CA HIS A 328 -6.22 -12.23 -21.12
C HIS A 328 -6.92 -11.95 -22.47
N PRO A 329 -6.30 -12.26 -23.64
CA PRO A 329 -6.85 -11.93 -24.96
C PRO A 329 -8.27 -12.46 -25.23
N SER A 330 -8.64 -13.60 -24.66
CA SER A 330 -10.00 -14.17 -24.80
C SER A 330 -11.09 -13.34 -24.10
N MET A 331 -10.72 -12.53 -23.11
CA MET A 331 -11.63 -11.60 -22.42
C MET A 331 -11.72 -10.24 -23.12
N GLN A 332 -10.86 -9.98 -24.12
CA GLN A 332 -10.75 -8.69 -24.84
C GLN A 332 -11.44 -8.70 -26.22
N SER A 333 -12.02 -9.83 -26.67
CA SER A 333 -12.63 -9.94 -28.00
C SER A 333 -14.12 -9.55 -27.99
N PRO A 334 -14.58 -8.57 -28.80
CA PRO A 334 -15.99 -8.12 -28.81
C PRO A 334 -16.99 -9.07 -29.48
N LYS A 335 -16.57 -10.28 -29.86
CA LYS A 335 -17.43 -11.26 -30.53
C LYS A 335 -17.24 -12.63 -29.88
N ILE A 336 -18.22 -13.03 -29.08
CA ILE A 336 -18.51 -14.44 -28.91
C ILE A 336 -19.24 -14.86 -30.19
N ASP A 337 -18.48 -15.11 -31.26
CA ASP A 337 -19.00 -15.94 -32.34
C ASP A 337 -19.05 -17.38 -31.81
N ASN A 338 -20.18 -18.05 -32.02
CA ASN A 338 -20.57 -19.36 -31.48
C ASN A 338 -19.71 -20.55 -31.96
N GLN A 339 -18.40 -20.38 -32.19
CA GLN A 339 -17.54 -21.46 -32.67
C GLN A 339 -16.23 -21.68 -31.89
N ASP A 340 -15.82 -20.82 -30.96
CA ASP A 340 -14.63 -21.06 -30.11
C ASP A 340 -14.99 -21.56 -28.70
N HIS A 341 -15.57 -22.76 -28.62
CA HIS A 341 -15.91 -23.42 -27.34
C HIS A 341 -14.70 -23.87 -26.51
N ALA A 342 -13.47 -23.72 -26.99
CA ALA A 342 -12.29 -24.25 -26.30
C ALA A 342 -11.72 -23.32 -25.21
N TYR A 343 -11.97 -22.00 -25.23
CA TYR A 343 -11.27 -21.04 -24.35
C TYR A 343 -12.19 -20.22 -23.44
N ALA A 344 -13.48 -20.10 -23.75
CA ALA A 344 -14.49 -19.61 -22.80
C ALA A 344 -14.70 -20.58 -21.61
N SER A 345 -14.10 -21.77 -21.67
CA SER A 345 -14.13 -22.81 -20.64
C SER A 345 -13.02 -22.69 -19.58
N CYS A 346 -12.02 -21.81 -19.78
CA CYS A 346 -10.88 -21.71 -18.86
C CYS A 346 -11.23 -21.12 -17.49
N PHE A 347 -12.34 -20.39 -17.37
CA PHE A 347 -12.74 -19.76 -16.12
C PHE A 347 -14.18 -20.13 -15.74
N PRO A 348 -14.44 -20.55 -14.48
CA PRO A 348 -15.77 -20.94 -14.06
C PRO A 348 -16.78 -19.79 -14.24
N PRO A 349 -18.02 -20.03 -14.74
CA PRO A 349 -19.03 -18.99 -14.95
C PRO A 349 -19.34 -18.13 -13.72
N ARG A 350 -19.16 -18.69 -12.52
CA ARG A 350 -19.30 -17.97 -11.25
C ARG A 350 -18.27 -16.85 -11.07
N VAL A 351 -17.06 -17.03 -11.58
CA VAL A 351 -15.97 -16.04 -11.51
C VAL A 351 -16.27 -14.86 -12.42
N ILE A 352 -16.66 -15.13 -13.67
CA ILE A 352 -17.03 -14.12 -14.66
C ILE A 352 -18.21 -13.27 -14.15
N ARG A 353 -19.25 -13.91 -13.60
CA ARG A 353 -20.42 -13.22 -13.01
C ARG A 353 -20.08 -12.35 -11.79
N ARG A 354 -19.02 -12.67 -11.05
CA ARG A 354 -18.57 -11.86 -9.91
C ARG A 354 -17.75 -10.66 -10.36
N LEU A 355 -16.84 -10.84 -11.32
CA LEU A 355 -16.10 -9.73 -11.93
C LEU A 355 -17.05 -8.70 -12.55
N SER A 356 -18.11 -9.17 -13.22
CA SER A 356 -19.11 -8.28 -13.80
C SER A 356 -19.93 -7.52 -12.77
N LYS A 357 -19.76 -7.73 -11.46
CA LYS A 357 -20.39 -6.94 -10.38
C LYS A 357 -19.44 -5.92 -9.76
N MET A 358 -18.17 -5.93 -10.13
CA MET A 358 -17.21 -4.93 -9.69
C MET A 358 -17.46 -3.66 -10.51
N SER A 359 -18.10 -2.67 -9.89
CA SER A 359 -18.59 -1.44 -10.53
C SER A 359 -17.51 -0.70 -11.32
N PHE A 360 -16.26 -0.73 -10.87
CA PHE A 360 -15.13 -0.11 -11.55
C PHE A 360 -14.50 -0.95 -12.69
N LEU A 361 -14.83 -2.24 -12.80
CA LEU A 361 -14.38 -3.11 -13.91
C LEU A 361 -15.42 -3.21 -15.04
N GLN A 362 -16.60 -2.61 -14.87
CA GLN A 362 -17.78 -2.90 -15.70
C GLN A 362 -17.80 -2.30 -17.11
N ARG A 363 -16.76 -1.62 -17.63
CA ARG A 363 -16.80 -1.08 -19.00
C ARG A 363 -15.44 -1.24 -19.72
N PRO A 364 -15.31 -2.15 -20.69
CA PRO A 364 -14.09 -2.29 -21.47
C PRO A 364 -14.08 -1.20 -22.55
N PHE A 365 -13.34 -0.12 -22.34
CA PHE A 365 -12.86 0.72 -23.43
C PHE A 365 -11.35 0.52 -23.50
N PHE A 366 -10.90 -0.44 -24.31
CA PHE A 366 -9.47 -0.66 -24.54
C PHE A 366 -9.14 -0.46 -26.00
N LYS A 367 -8.71 0.76 -26.34
CA LYS A 367 -7.89 0.98 -27.54
C LYS A 367 -6.54 0.31 -27.31
N LYS A 368 -6.19 -0.55 -28.26
CA LYS A 368 -4.88 -1.17 -28.48
C LYS A 368 -3.78 -0.12 -28.30
N LEU A 369 -3.04 -0.13 -27.19
CA LEU A 369 -1.77 0.60 -27.10
C LEU A 369 -0.77 -0.18 -27.97
N VAL A 370 -0.85 0.03 -29.29
CA VAL A 370 0.15 -0.44 -30.23
C VAL A 370 1.39 0.38 -29.97
N PHE A 371 2.27 -0.14 -29.11
CA PHE A 371 3.66 0.30 -29.09
C PHE A 371 4.24 -0.03 -30.46
N ARG A 372 4.23 0.96 -31.35
CA ARG A 372 4.93 0.91 -32.63
C ARG A 372 6.41 0.86 -32.28
N ASN A 373 6.96 -0.35 -32.22
CA ASN A 373 8.39 -0.57 -32.23
C ASN A 373 8.91 0.17 -33.46
N LYS A 374 9.64 1.27 -33.27
CA LYS A 374 10.49 1.84 -34.32
C LYS A 374 11.62 0.84 -34.54
N SER A 375 11.33 -0.25 -35.25
CA SER A 375 12.36 -1.01 -35.92
C SER A 375 12.94 -0.09 -37.00
N ASN A 376 14.18 0.31 -36.80
CA ASN A 376 15.02 0.88 -37.84
C ASN A 376 15.12 -0.13 -38.99
N ASN A 377 14.31 0.07 -40.03
CA ASN A 377 14.58 -0.43 -41.37
C ASN A 377 14.62 0.77 -42.31
N ALA A 378 15.79 1.38 -42.38
CA ALA A 378 16.18 2.28 -43.46
C ALA A 378 17.65 2.00 -43.80
N ILE A 379 17.90 0.82 -44.37
CA ILE A 379 19.07 0.63 -45.25
C ILE A 379 18.48 0.37 -46.63
N THR A 380 18.08 1.47 -47.28
CA THR A 380 17.87 1.51 -48.71
C THR A 380 19.24 1.58 -49.38
N LYS A 381 19.48 0.59 -50.24
CA LYS A 381 20.54 0.59 -51.25
C LYS A 381 20.63 1.97 -51.94
N LYS A 382 21.83 2.54 -51.96
CA LYS A 382 22.25 3.46 -53.00
C LYS A 382 23.61 3.03 -53.52
N GLU A 383 23.58 2.37 -54.67
CA GLU A 383 24.67 2.35 -55.63
C GLU A 383 25.09 3.80 -55.94
N LYS A 384 26.39 4.08 -55.87
CA LYS A 384 27.07 5.00 -56.78
C LYS A 384 28.52 4.52 -56.97
N SER A 385 28.76 4.07 -58.19
CA SER A 385 29.99 4.18 -58.97
C SER A 385 31.03 5.20 -58.47
N ALA A 386 32.24 4.71 -58.19
CA ALA A 386 33.49 5.09 -58.84
C ALA A 386 34.55 4.03 -58.49
#